data_AF-A0A2D7Q7Y8-F1
#
_entry.id   AF-A0A2D7Q7Y8-F1
#
_cell.length_a   1.000
_cell.length_b   1.000
_cell.length_c   1.000
_cell.angle_alpha   90.00
_cell.angle_beta   90.00
_cell.angle_gamma   90.00
#
_symmetry.space_group_name_H-M   'P 1'
#
loop_
_entity.id
_entity.type
_entity.pdbx_description
1 polymer ?
#
loop_
_entity_poly.entity_id
_entity_poly.type
_entity_poly.pdbx_seq_one_letter_code
_entity_poly.pdbx_strand_id
1 'polypeptide(L)'
;MYFFLKTLVIYFINLVKMHHTKSKKLIDEFLLNNKDYECVNFFRSSPYGYLILLYIHYYQINNKNLSLAKLTELIPTRIASNLTVLNTVKVGNESGFLIKESNDLDRREVSIKFNKIYYDEVNKWLESINI
;
A
#
# COMPACT_ATOMS: atom_id res chain seq x y z
N MET A 1 7.88 40.01 -34.18
CA MET A 1 8.97 39.33 -33.44
C MET A 1 8.66 39.09 -31.95
N TYR A 2 7.95 40.00 -31.27
CA TYR A 2 7.61 39.89 -29.83
C TYR A 2 6.61 38.77 -29.47
N PHE A 3 5.73 38.40 -30.41
CA PHE A 3 4.68 37.39 -30.19
C PHE A 3 5.25 35.96 -30.10
N PHE A 4 6.29 35.65 -30.89
CA PHE A 4 6.93 34.34 -30.90
C PHE A 4 7.70 34.05 -29.61
N LEU A 5 8.36 35.07 -29.02
CA LEU A 5 9.03 34.91 -27.73
C LEU A 5 8.04 34.65 -26.58
N LYS A 6 6.87 35.30 -26.56
CA LYS A 6 5.84 35.04 -25.53
C LYS A 6 5.32 33.61 -25.61
N THR A 7 5.03 33.11 -26.81
CA THR A 7 4.55 31.73 -26.99
C THR A 7 5.63 30.72 -26.62
N LEU A 8 6.89 30.97 -26.98
CA LEU A 8 8.01 30.10 -26.63
C LEU A 8 8.25 30.07 -25.11
N VAL A 9 8.15 31.21 -24.44
CA VAL A 9 8.32 31.34 -22.98
C VAL A 9 7.15 30.69 -22.24
N ILE A 10 5.90 30.84 -22.71
CA ILE A 10 4.74 30.14 -22.15
C ILE A 10 4.87 28.62 -22.35
N TYR A 11 5.32 28.18 -23.52
CA TYR A 11 5.59 26.78 -23.79
C TYR A 11 6.70 26.24 -22.89
N PHE A 12 7.78 26.98 -22.68
CA PHE A 12 8.87 26.62 -21.77
C PHE A 12 8.43 26.60 -20.30
N ILE A 13 7.62 27.57 -19.86
CA ILE A 13 7.03 27.60 -18.51
C ILE A 13 6.09 26.41 -18.31
N ASN A 14 5.29 26.06 -19.33
CA ASN A 14 4.42 24.88 -19.29
C ASN A 14 5.23 23.57 -19.34
N LEU A 15 6.36 23.53 -20.05
CA LEU A 15 7.29 22.39 -20.08
C LEU A 15 7.99 22.21 -18.73
N VAL A 16 8.42 23.31 -18.10
CA VAL A 16 9.02 23.34 -16.77
C VAL A 16 7.99 22.99 -15.68
N LYS A 17 6.73 23.42 -15.83
CA LYS A 17 5.60 22.98 -14.98
C LYS A 17 5.19 21.52 -15.23
N MET A 18 5.35 21.00 -16.45
CA MET A 18 5.14 19.59 -16.79
C MET A 18 6.22 18.66 -16.19
N HIS A 19 7.32 19.21 -15.70
CA HIS A 19 8.37 18.49 -14.97
C HIS A 19 8.14 18.47 -13.45
N HIS A 20 6.88 18.46 -12.99
CA HIS A 20 6.58 17.75 -11.74
C HIS A 20 6.88 16.27 -11.98
N THR A 21 8.10 15.86 -11.63
CA THR A 21 8.57 14.48 -11.77
C THR A 21 7.54 13.54 -11.15
N LYS A 22 7.32 12.35 -11.76
CA LYS A 22 6.50 11.29 -11.16
C LYS A 22 6.88 11.06 -9.69
N SER A 23 8.17 11.20 -9.38
CA SER A 23 8.72 11.20 -8.02
C SER A 23 8.10 12.26 -7.10
N LYS A 24 7.90 13.51 -7.56
CA LYS A 24 7.26 14.56 -6.76
C LYS A 24 5.80 14.22 -6.44
N LYS A 25 5.03 13.71 -7.41
CA LYS A 25 3.65 13.22 -7.16
C LYS A 25 3.63 12.12 -6.09
N LEU A 26 4.54 11.15 -6.17
CA LEU A 26 4.65 10.07 -5.18
C LEU A 26 5.07 10.59 -3.80
N ILE A 27 5.96 11.58 -3.73
CA ILE A 27 6.36 12.22 -2.47
C ILE A 27 5.15 12.94 -1.85
N ASP A 28 4.42 13.73 -2.63
CA ASP A 28 3.26 14.49 -2.14
C ASP A 28 2.15 13.54 -1.67
N GLU A 29 1.88 12.46 -2.42
CA GLU A 29 0.99 11.37 -2.03
C GLU A 29 1.41 10.75 -0.69
N PHE A 30 2.68 10.35 -0.56
CA PHE A 30 3.21 9.73 0.65
C PHE A 30 3.07 10.64 1.88
N LEU A 31 3.37 11.94 1.73
CA LEU A 31 3.33 12.90 2.83
C LEU A 31 1.91 13.25 3.28
N LEU A 32 0.93 13.25 2.37
CA LEU A 32 -0.47 13.50 2.68
C LEU A 32 -1.11 12.25 3.30
N ASN A 33 -1.03 11.12 2.59
CA ASN A 33 -1.81 9.93 2.91
C ASN A 33 -1.31 9.16 4.15
N ASN A 34 -0.03 9.29 4.51
CA ASN A 34 0.46 8.69 5.76
C ASN A 34 -0.07 9.39 7.03
N LYS A 35 -0.70 10.57 6.90
CA LYS A 35 -1.39 11.22 8.02
C LYS A 35 -2.86 10.80 8.12
N ASP A 36 -3.50 10.58 6.98
CA ASP A 36 -4.95 10.41 6.91
C ASP A 36 -5.40 8.94 7.02
N TYR A 37 -4.49 7.99 6.77
CA TYR A 37 -4.79 6.57 6.75
C TYR A 37 -3.91 5.80 7.74
N GLU A 38 -4.46 5.47 8.90
CA GLU A 38 -3.69 4.85 9.99
C GLU A 38 -3.19 3.44 9.65
N CYS A 39 -4.02 2.61 8.99
CA CYS A 39 -3.64 1.26 8.58
C CYS A 39 -2.56 1.33 7.50
N VAL A 40 -2.76 2.20 6.51
CA VAL A 40 -1.78 2.41 5.44
C VAL A 40 -0.46 2.91 6.02
N ASN A 41 -0.48 3.90 6.91
CA ASN A 41 0.71 4.44 7.57
C ASN A 41 1.47 3.37 8.36
N PHE A 42 0.75 2.53 9.12
CA PHE A 42 1.34 1.42 9.86
C PHE A 42 2.15 0.50 8.94
N PHE A 43 1.56 0.03 7.84
CA PHE A 43 2.25 -0.88 6.94
C PHE A 43 3.31 -0.17 6.08
N ARG A 44 3.06 1.05 5.60
CA ARG A 44 4.01 1.82 4.77
C ARG A 44 5.25 2.32 5.53
N SER A 45 5.26 2.22 6.85
CA SER A 45 6.42 2.59 7.68
C SER A 45 7.71 1.82 7.36
N SER A 46 7.61 0.69 6.63
CA SER A 46 8.76 -0.09 6.19
C SER A 46 8.55 -0.69 4.79
N PRO A 47 9.62 -0.98 4.03
CA PRO A 47 9.50 -1.61 2.71
C PRO A 47 8.80 -2.98 2.75
N TYR A 48 9.07 -3.79 3.78
CA TYR A 48 8.43 -5.09 3.94
C TYR A 48 6.98 -4.98 4.39
N GLY A 49 6.65 -4.00 5.26
CA GLY A 49 5.28 -3.74 5.68
C GLY A 49 4.42 -3.31 4.50
N TYR A 50 4.97 -2.48 3.62
CA TYR A 50 4.31 -2.08 2.39
C TYR A 50 4.00 -3.27 1.49
N LEU A 51 4.95 -4.20 1.35
CA LEU A 51 4.73 -5.42 0.58
C LEU A 51 3.66 -6.33 1.21
N ILE A 52 3.63 -6.43 2.55
CA ILE A 52 2.59 -7.16 3.29
C ILE A 52 1.20 -6.57 2.99
N LEU A 53 1.06 -5.24 3.08
CA LEU A 53 -0.18 -4.52 2.77
C LEU A 53 -0.70 -4.88 1.39
N LEU A 54 0.16 -4.82 0.37
CA LEU A 54 -0.19 -5.10 -1.01
C LEU A 54 -0.61 -6.57 -1.21
N TYR A 55 0.10 -7.53 -0.59
CA TYR A 55 -0.28 -8.94 -0.71
C TYR A 55 -1.63 -9.24 -0.05
N ILE A 56 -1.88 -8.72 1.15
CA ILE A 56 -3.17 -8.92 1.84
C ILE A 56 -4.29 -8.34 0.99
N HIS A 57 -4.13 -7.11 0.49
CA HIS A 57 -5.12 -6.46 -0.38
C HIS A 57 -5.38 -7.27 -1.66
N TYR A 58 -4.32 -7.65 -2.38
CA TYR A 58 -4.41 -8.43 -3.61
C TYR A 58 -5.13 -9.76 -3.41
N TYR A 59 -4.85 -10.48 -2.33
CA TYR A 59 -5.54 -11.74 -2.05
C TYR A 59 -7.02 -11.52 -1.70
N GLN A 60 -7.31 -10.50 -0.89
CA GLN A 60 -8.67 -10.18 -0.47
C GLN A 60 -9.56 -9.73 -1.64
N ILE A 61 -9.08 -8.86 -2.53
CA ILE A 61 -9.86 -8.40 -3.71
C ILE A 61 -10.11 -9.54 -4.71
N ASN A 62 -9.20 -10.52 -4.78
CA ASN A 62 -9.34 -11.70 -5.63
C ASN A 62 -10.11 -12.85 -4.96
N ASN A 63 -10.67 -12.66 -3.76
CA ASN A 63 -11.34 -13.69 -2.98
C ASN A 63 -10.49 -14.97 -2.78
N LYS A 64 -9.17 -14.80 -2.60
CA LYS A 64 -8.23 -15.90 -2.34
C LYS A 64 -7.84 -15.92 -0.87
N ASN A 65 -7.72 -17.12 -0.31
CA ASN A 65 -7.21 -17.28 1.05
C ASN A 65 -5.72 -16.97 1.11
N LEU A 66 -5.33 -16.09 2.02
CA LEU A 66 -3.93 -15.81 2.34
C LEU A 66 -3.62 -16.29 3.76
N SER A 67 -2.90 -17.40 3.88
CA SER A 67 -2.42 -17.90 5.17
C SER A 67 -1.10 -17.22 5.58
N LEU A 68 -0.78 -17.27 6.87
CA LEU A 68 0.52 -16.81 7.38
C LEU A 68 1.69 -17.53 6.70
N ALA A 69 1.57 -18.85 6.54
CA ALA A 69 2.58 -19.66 5.86
C ALA A 69 2.79 -19.17 4.42
N LYS A 70 1.69 -18.94 3.69
CA LYS A 70 1.77 -18.46 2.32
C LYS A 70 2.40 -17.07 2.24
N LEU A 71 2.05 -16.17 3.14
CA LEU A 71 2.63 -14.83 3.19
C LEU A 71 4.15 -14.88 3.45
N THR A 72 4.62 -15.76 4.33
CA THR A 72 6.06 -15.95 4.57
C THR A 72 6.81 -16.57 3.38
N GLU A 73 6.13 -17.35 2.53
CA GLU A 73 6.72 -17.81 1.26
C GLU A 73 6.81 -16.70 0.21
N LEU A 74 5.80 -15.82 0.17
CA LEU A 74 5.70 -14.74 -0.82
C LEU A 74 6.66 -13.59 -0.58
N ILE A 75 7.13 -13.43 0.67
CA ILE A 75 8.07 -12.38 1.06
C ILE A 75 9.46 -13.02 1.17
N PRO A 76 10.38 -12.73 0.23
CA PRO A 76 11.72 -13.26 0.27
C PRO A 76 12.45 -12.86 1.56
N THR A 77 13.23 -13.77 2.13
CA THR A 77 14.01 -13.53 3.36
C THR A 77 15.02 -12.39 3.25
N ARG A 78 15.45 -12.04 2.03
CA ARG A 78 16.28 -10.85 1.74
C ARG A 78 15.54 -9.53 1.98
N ILE A 79 14.22 -9.53 2.01
CA ILE A 79 13.38 -8.35 2.26
C ILE A 79 13.04 -8.26 3.75
N ALA A 80 12.58 -9.37 4.34
CA ALA A 80 12.30 -9.49 5.76
C ALA A 80 12.39 -10.95 6.22
N SER A 81 12.84 -11.17 7.46
CA SER A 81 12.81 -12.51 8.05
C SER A 81 11.37 -12.98 8.26
N ASN A 82 11.16 -14.30 8.29
CA ASN A 82 9.84 -14.87 8.62
C ASN A 82 9.33 -14.34 9.97
N LEU A 83 10.21 -14.21 10.97
CA LEU A 83 9.85 -13.67 12.28
C LEU A 83 9.35 -12.21 12.17
N THR A 84 10.00 -11.39 11.35
CA THR A 84 9.57 -10.00 11.09
C THR A 84 8.17 -9.98 10.47
N VAL A 85 7.92 -10.80 9.43
CA VAL A 85 6.59 -10.89 8.80
C VAL A 85 5.53 -11.32 9.80
N LEU A 86 5.79 -12.37 10.59
CA LEU A 86 4.87 -12.87 11.61
C LEU A 86 4.56 -11.80 12.67
N ASN A 87 5.58 -11.08 13.14
CA ASN A 87 5.42 -10.01 14.12
C ASN A 87 4.62 -8.83 13.55
N THR A 88 4.87 -8.43 12.31
CA THR A 88 4.11 -7.35 11.66
C THR A 88 2.63 -7.71 11.52
N VAL A 89 2.32 -8.94 11.08
CA VAL A 89 0.92 -9.41 11.01
C VAL A 89 0.28 -9.51 12.40
N LYS A 90 1.04 -9.98 13.39
CA LYS A 90 0.57 -10.05 14.78
C LYS A 90 0.16 -8.66 15.29
N VAL A 91 1.04 -7.67 15.15
CA VAL A 91 0.76 -6.28 15.57
C VAL A 91 -0.41 -5.71 14.77
N GLY A 92 -0.46 -5.91 13.45
CA GLY A 92 -1.59 -5.45 12.64
C GLY A 92 -2.94 -6.05 13.05
N ASN A 93 -2.95 -7.30 13.52
CA ASN A 93 -4.15 -7.94 14.09
C ASN A 93 -4.48 -7.38 15.48
N GLU A 94 -3.49 -7.15 16.34
CA GLU A 94 -3.67 -6.54 17.68
C GLU A 94 -4.18 -5.09 17.60
N SER A 95 -3.79 -4.35 16.56
CA SER A 95 -4.30 -3.01 16.25
C SER A 95 -5.69 -3.00 15.61
N GLY A 96 -6.28 -4.16 15.32
CA GLY A 96 -7.60 -4.27 14.69
C GLY A 96 -7.63 -4.01 13.17
N PHE A 97 -6.46 -3.78 12.55
CA PHE A 97 -6.33 -3.61 11.09
C PHE A 97 -6.66 -4.89 10.35
N LEU A 98 -6.19 -6.02 10.90
CA LEU A 98 -6.36 -7.34 10.33
C LEU A 98 -7.34 -8.16 11.16
N ILE A 99 -8.04 -9.06 10.49
CA ILE A 99 -8.81 -10.14 11.09
C ILE A 99 -8.26 -11.48 10.61
N LYS A 100 -8.28 -12.45 11.53
CA LYS A 100 -7.94 -13.84 11.28
C LYS A 100 -9.22 -14.65 11.23
N GLU A 101 -9.56 -15.18 10.07
CA GLU A 101 -10.71 -16.07 9.92
C GLU A 101 -10.24 -17.51 9.81
N SER A 102 -10.73 -18.36 10.70
CA SER A 102 -10.62 -19.81 10.57
C SER A 102 -11.66 -20.31 9.59
N ASN A 103 -11.25 -21.15 8.64
CA ASN A 103 -12.20 -21.88 7.81
C ASN A 103 -12.91 -22.96 8.67
N ASP A 104 -14.24 -23.00 8.66
CA ASP A 104 -15.03 -23.99 9.41
C ASP A 104 -14.79 -25.44 8.92
N LEU A 105 -14.37 -25.59 7.66
CA LEU A 105 -14.05 -26.88 7.04
C LEU A 105 -12.62 -27.35 7.35
N ASP A 106 -11.68 -26.41 7.50
CA ASP A 106 -10.31 -26.69 7.95
C ASP A 106 -9.85 -25.60 8.92
N ARG A 107 -10.03 -25.86 10.22
CA ARG A 107 -9.63 -24.94 11.29
C ARG A 107 -8.13 -24.63 11.31
N ARG A 108 -7.31 -25.38 10.56
CA ARG A 108 -5.87 -25.15 10.42
C ARG A 108 -5.56 -24.05 9.41
N GLU A 109 -6.48 -23.76 8.50
CA GLU A 109 -6.33 -22.71 7.50
C GLU A 109 -6.89 -21.38 8.05
N VAL A 110 -6.02 -20.64 8.75
CA VAL A 110 -6.31 -19.29 9.21
C VAL A 110 -5.95 -18.31 8.10
N SER A 111 -6.96 -17.66 7.53
CA SER A 111 -6.80 -16.60 6.54
C SER A 111 -6.58 -15.25 7.22
N ILE A 112 -5.70 -14.43 6.65
CA ILE A 112 -5.43 -13.07 7.07
C ILE A 112 -6.09 -12.14 6.06
N LYS A 113 -6.91 -11.21 6.53
CA LYS A 113 -7.50 -10.18 5.69
C LYS A 113 -7.66 -8.87 6.46
N PHE A 114 -7.84 -7.77 5.75
CA PHE A 114 -8.23 -6.51 6.37
C PHE A 114 -9.63 -6.64 6.96
N ASN A 115 -9.81 -6.05 8.14
CA ASN A 115 -11.14 -5.70 8.62
C ASN A 115 -11.81 -4.77 7.58
N LYS A 116 -13.14 -4.85 7.44
CA LYS A 116 -13.92 -4.08 6.46
C LYS A 116 -13.58 -2.58 6.45
N ILE A 117 -13.49 -1.95 7.62
CA ILE A 117 -13.18 -0.52 7.75
C ILE A 117 -11.83 -0.19 7.09
N TYR A 118 -10.80 -0.99 7.37
CA TYR A 118 -9.46 -0.77 6.84
C TYR A 118 -9.27 -1.28 5.42
N TYR A 119 -10.08 -2.26 4.99
CA TYR A 119 -10.16 -2.62 3.59
C TYR A 119 -10.65 -1.44 2.74
N ASP A 120 -11.71 -0.77 3.19
CA ASP A 120 -12.24 0.44 2.54
C ASP A 120 -11.22 1.59 2.60
N GLU A 121 -10.47 1.74 3.70
CA GLU A 121 -9.35 2.69 3.82
C GLU A 121 -8.27 2.44 2.76
N VAL A 122 -7.80 1.19 2.64
CA VAL A 122 -6.77 0.81 1.67
C VAL A 122 -7.26 1.02 0.23
N ASN A 123 -8.53 0.75 -0.07
CA ASN A 123 -9.10 1.04 -1.39
C ASN A 123 -9.11 2.54 -1.70
N LYS A 124 -9.58 3.39 -0.77
CA LYS A 124 -9.54 4.85 -0.93
C LYS A 124 -8.13 5.37 -1.14
N TRP A 125 -7.18 4.84 -0.39
CA TRP A 125 -5.77 5.17 -0.56
C TRP A 125 -5.28 4.78 -1.95
N LEU A 126 -5.52 3.55 -2.43
CA LEU A 126 -5.12 3.12 -3.77
C LEU A 126 -5.76 3.97 -4.88
N GLU A 127 -7.03 4.36 -4.74
CA GLU A 127 -7.71 5.26 -5.67
C GLU A 127 -7.06 6.65 -5.71
N SER A 128 -6.55 7.14 -4.58
CA SER A 128 -5.83 8.43 -4.50
C SER A 128 -4.46 8.43 -5.19
N ILE A 129 -3.88 7.25 -5.43
CA ILE A 129 -2.58 7.07 -6.09
C ILE A 129 -2.69 7.09 -7.62
N ASN A 130 -3.88 7.31 -8.20
CA ASN A 130 -4.01 7.40 -9.67
C ASN A 130 -3.18 8.58 -10.24
N ILE A 131 -1.94 8.26 -10.65
CA ILE A 131 -0.86 9.15 -11.10
C ILE A 131 -0.85 9.34 -12.61
#